data_AF-A0A925LE86-F1
#
_entry.id   AF-A0A925LE86-F1
#
_cell.length_a   1.000
_cell.length_b   1.000
_cell.length_c   1.000
_cell.angle_alpha   90.00
_cell.angle_beta   90.00
_cell.angle_gamma   90.00
#
_symmetry.space_group_name_H-M   'P 1'
#
loop_
_entity.id
_entity.type
_entity.pdbx_description
1 polymer ?
#
loop_
_entity_poly.entity_id
_entity_poly.type
_entity_poly.pdbx_seq_one_letter_code
_entity_poly.pdbx_strand_id
1 'polypeptide(L)'
;MPTISKIRFTNVIYEGGGKRYNDETFQFDGHNGAIVLENGGGKTVFIQTAIQAVVPHMDLADRKIKDTLSLENGAAHVAIEWIVNDSPRRYAVTAVTLFIENNAVNSYKYAYEYGGEDANNIDNIPFVCQNSDRTLRPASKGEILDYYQKMAKNFMSAKMFDTIKEYHAYIEENFKIIESEWQNIGIVNSAEGDVDKYFDGCKTTTQLLNKLLIPVVEKAIEGAYQNDFAKTFEKQREHFKKNKILLEQIEESQETRVQLQKYIDVYEKLNQKEADYNEARDEAKALFHFVQNKLEGSQKQLVFFDEKLRAIEETN
;
A
#
# COMPACT_ATOMS: atom_id res chain seq x y z
N MET A 1 -4.18 -4.14 -6.67
CA MET A 1 -4.25 -2.72 -7.06
C MET A 1 -3.64 -1.91 -5.94
N PRO A 2 -2.98 -0.78 -6.23
CA PRO A 2 -2.51 0.11 -5.18
C PRO A 2 -3.70 0.63 -4.37
N THR A 3 -3.60 0.64 -3.04
CA THR A 3 -4.61 1.22 -2.16
C THR A 3 -4.03 2.42 -1.42
N ILE A 4 -4.89 3.38 -1.07
CA ILE A 4 -4.45 4.58 -0.36
C ILE A 4 -4.11 4.20 1.08
N SER A 5 -2.88 4.47 1.49
CA SER A 5 -2.41 4.40 2.88
C SER A 5 -2.70 5.70 3.59
N LYS A 6 -2.20 6.81 3.03
CA LYS A 6 -2.29 8.15 3.61
C LYS A 6 -2.47 9.21 2.55
N ILE A 7 -3.12 10.31 2.91
CA ILE A 7 -3.18 11.54 2.14
C ILE A 7 -2.65 12.65 3.02
N ARG A 8 -1.68 13.45 2.55
CA ARG A 8 -1.13 14.58 3.29
C ARG A 8 -1.32 15.87 2.52
N PHE A 9 -1.89 16.88 3.19
CA PHE A 9 -2.08 18.22 2.66
C PHE A 9 -1.33 19.23 3.51
N THR A 10 -0.47 20.01 2.87
CA THR A 10 0.26 21.08 3.54
C THR A 10 0.06 22.38 2.78
N ASN A 11 -0.28 23.44 3.51
CA ASN A 11 -0.54 24.76 2.97
C ASN A 11 -1.63 24.80 1.87
N VAL A 12 -2.67 24.00 2.02
CA VAL A 12 -3.83 24.03 1.10
C VAL A 12 -4.82 25.06 1.62
N ILE A 13 -4.82 26.23 0.99
CA ILE A 13 -5.66 27.37 1.37
C ILE A 13 -6.79 27.51 0.35
N TYR A 14 -8.03 27.70 0.80
CA TYR A 14 -9.20 27.80 -0.07
C TYR A 14 -10.24 28.78 0.50
N GLU A 15 -11.31 29.04 -0.25
CA GLU A 15 -12.34 30.04 0.09
C GLU A 15 -11.73 31.43 0.39
N GLY A 16 -10.87 31.91 -0.51
CA GLY A 16 -10.26 33.24 -0.40
C GLY A 16 -9.39 33.43 0.85
N GLY A 17 -8.87 32.35 1.43
CA GLY A 17 -8.06 32.39 2.65
C GLY A 17 -8.81 32.07 3.94
N GLY A 18 -10.14 31.90 3.88
CA GLY A 18 -10.96 31.63 5.06
C GLY A 18 -10.77 30.23 5.65
N LYS A 19 -10.33 29.26 4.84
CA LYS A 19 -10.10 27.88 5.27
C LYS A 19 -8.74 27.37 4.80
N ARG A 20 -8.15 26.47 5.60
CA ARG A 20 -6.80 25.97 5.36
C ARG A 20 -6.57 24.59 5.97
N TYR A 21 -5.92 23.72 5.22
CA TYR A 21 -5.17 22.58 5.76
C TYR A 21 -3.72 23.02 5.95
N ASN A 22 -3.26 23.08 7.22
CA ASN A 22 -1.92 23.58 7.54
C ASN A 22 -0.86 22.54 7.21
N ASP A 23 -0.92 21.38 7.86
CA ASP A 23 -0.15 20.17 7.59
C ASP A 23 -0.92 18.98 8.17
N GLU A 24 -1.87 18.46 7.41
CA GLU A 24 -2.81 17.44 7.87
C GLU A 24 -2.56 16.13 7.11
N THR A 25 -2.46 15.02 7.86
CA THR A 25 -2.33 13.67 7.30
C THR A 25 -3.57 12.85 7.65
N PHE A 26 -4.26 12.38 6.62
CA PHE A 26 -5.43 11.51 6.69
C PHE A 26 -4.99 10.07 6.47
N GLN A 27 -5.28 9.19 7.44
CA GLN A 27 -4.88 7.78 7.42
C GLN A 27 -6.04 6.89 6.98
N PHE A 28 -5.78 6.01 6.03
CA PHE A 28 -6.72 5.06 5.44
C PHE A 28 -6.23 3.61 5.58
N ASP A 29 -4.90 3.38 5.54
CA ASP A 29 -4.24 2.07 5.66
C ASP A 29 -4.75 1.00 4.68
N GLY A 30 -5.25 1.43 3.52
CA GLY A 30 -5.85 0.56 2.51
C GLY A 30 -7.32 0.21 2.73
N HIS A 31 -7.98 0.81 3.72
CA HIS A 31 -9.39 0.59 4.03
C HIS A 31 -10.29 1.65 3.37
N ASN A 32 -11.58 1.32 3.28
CA ASN A 32 -12.60 2.29 2.88
C ASN A 32 -12.71 3.39 3.95
N GLY A 33 -12.50 4.65 3.57
CA GLY A 33 -12.61 5.81 4.45
C GLY A 33 -13.77 6.72 4.07
N ALA A 34 -14.44 7.30 5.06
CA ALA A 34 -15.49 8.30 4.87
C ALA A 34 -15.03 9.64 5.44
N ILE A 35 -15.00 10.67 4.59
CA ILE A 35 -14.66 12.03 5.01
C ILE A 35 -15.94 12.80 5.25
N VAL A 36 -16.25 13.03 6.52
CA VAL A 36 -17.45 13.74 6.95
C VAL A 36 -17.07 15.18 7.26
N LEU A 37 -17.47 16.10 6.39
CA LEU A 37 -17.39 17.54 6.61
C LEU A 37 -18.80 18.13 6.63
N GLU A 38 -18.96 19.27 7.30
CA GLU A 38 -20.21 20.03 7.24
C GLU A 38 -20.47 20.53 5.81
N ASN A 39 -21.72 20.92 5.51
CA ASN A 39 -22.03 21.53 4.22
C ASN A 39 -21.25 22.83 4.08
N GLY A 40 -20.59 23.01 2.92
CA GLY A 40 -19.62 24.09 2.74
C GLY A 40 -18.27 23.86 3.44
N GLY A 41 -18.05 22.76 4.15
CA GLY A 41 -16.77 22.44 4.81
C GLY A 41 -15.62 22.11 3.85
N GLY A 42 -15.92 21.97 2.55
CA GLY A 42 -14.90 21.74 1.52
C GLY A 42 -14.72 20.28 1.11
N LYS A 43 -15.75 19.43 1.13
CA LYS A 43 -15.67 18.03 0.61
C LYS A 43 -15.16 17.96 -0.82
N THR A 44 -15.75 18.76 -1.70
CA THR A 44 -15.32 18.84 -3.09
C THR A 44 -13.88 19.35 -3.20
N VAL A 45 -13.51 20.33 -2.37
CA VAL A 45 -12.13 20.86 -2.32
C VAL A 45 -11.15 19.78 -1.87
N PHE A 46 -11.51 18.95 -0.89
CA PHE A 46 -10.70 17.82 -0.46
C PHE A 46 -10.40 16.88 -1.63
N ILE A 47 -11.44 16.42 -2.34
CA ILE A 47 -11.30 15.49 -3.46
C ILE A 47 -10.50 16.13 -4.60
N GLN A 48 -10.85 17.37 -4.95
CA GLN A 48 -10.16 18.13 -5.98
C GLN A 48 -8.67 18.32 -5.66
N THR A 49 -8.33 18.53 -4.39
CA THR A 49 -6.95 18.65 -3.90
C THR A 49 -6.24 17.31 -3.97
N ALA A 50 -6.84 16.22 -3.45
CA ALA A 50 -6.25 14.89 -3.47
C ALA A 50 -5.90 14.43 -4.90
N ILE A 51 -6.82 14.65 -5.86
CA ILE A 51 -6.62 14.28 -7.27
C ILE A 51 -5.36 14.93 -7.85
N GLN A 52 -4.94 16.13 -7.39
CA GLN A 52 -3.75 16.79 -7.92
C GLN A 52 -2.47 15.99 -7.70
N ALA A 53 -2.41 15.12 -6.69
CA ALA A 53 -1.27 14.22 -6.48
C ALA A 53 -1.15 13.16 -7.59
N VAL A 54 -2.23 12.86 -8.32
CA VAL A 54 -2.25 11.86 -9.40
C VAL A 54 -2.38 12.50 -10.78
N VAL A 55 -3.28 13.48 -10.92
CA VAL A 55 -3.58 14.20 -12.16
C VAL A 55 -3.37 15.71 -11.91
N PRO A 56 -2.11 16.19 -12.00
CA PRO A 56 -1.81 17.60 -11.75
C PRO A 56 -2.54 18.51 -12.72
N HIS A 57 -3.01 19.65 -12.22
CA HIS A 57 -3.73 20.69 -12.98
C HIS A 57 -5.09 20.24 -13.53
N MET A 58 -5.63 19.12 -13.03
CA MET A 58 -6.97 18.70 -13.39
C MET A 58 -8.01 19.71 -12.84
N ASP A 59 -8.87 20.17 -13.73
CA ASP A 59 -10.06 20.94 -13.39
C ASP A 59 -11.20 19.99 -12.98
N LEU A 60 -12.02 20.40 -12.01
CA LEU A 60 -13.20 19.65 -11.60
C LEU A 60 -14.46 20.40 -12.07
N ALA A 61 -15.12 19.87 -13.10
CA ALA A 61 -16.15 20.59 -13.86
C ALA A 61 -15.64 21.98 -14.30
N ASP A 62 -16.35 23.06 -13.97
CA ASP A 62 -15.97 24.42 -14.35
C ASP A 62 -15.01 25.09 -13.35
N ARG A 63 -14.60 24.38 -12.28
CA ARG A 63 -13.74 24.95 -11.23
C ARG A 63 -12.28 24.66 -11.53
N LYS A 64 -11.55 25.72 -11.90
CA LYS A 64 -10.11 25.64 -12.07
C LYS A 64 -9.42 25.54 -10.72
N ILE A 65 -8.30 24.83 -10.68
CA ILE A 65 -7.55 24.67 -9.42
C ILE A 65 -7.09 26.02 -8.85
N LYS A 66 -6.73 26.99 -9.72
CA LYS A 66 -6.35 28.35 -9.33
C LYS A 66 -7.48 29.16 -8.70
N ASP A 67 -8.72 28.84 -9.04
CA ASP A 67 -9.91 29.53 -8.54
C ASP A 67 -10.37 28.88 -7.22
N THR A 68 -9.89 27.66 -6.95
CA THR A 68 -10.22 26.88 -5.75
C THR A 68 -9.19 27.08 -4.64
N LEU A 69 -7.91 27.04 -5.00
CA LEU A 69 -6.78 27.15 -4.08
C LEU A 69 -6.12 28.52 -4.17
N SER A 70 -5.91 29.16 -3.03
CA SER A 70 -5.19 30.42 -2.92
C SER A 70 -3.67 30.17 -2.94
N LEU A 71 -3.10 30.12 -4.14
CA LEU A 71 -1.67 29.85 -4.38
C LEU A 71 -0.78 31.10 -4.47
N GLU A 72 -1.35 32.30 -4.28
CA GLU A 72 -0.61 33.58 -4.40
C GLU A 72 0.42 33.78 -3.28
N ASN A 73 0.16 33.22 -2.10
CA ASN A 73 0.97 33.44 -0.89
C ASN A 73 1.92 32.28 -0.55
N GLY A 74 2.09 31.30 -1.45
CA GLY A 74 2.99 30.17 -1.23
C GLY A 74 2.62 28.93 -2.04
N ALA A 75 3.44 27.89 -1.89
CA ALA A 75 3.21 26.62 -2.55
C ALA A 75 2.28 25.73 -1.71
N ALA A 76 1.34 25.04 -2.35
CA ALA A 76 0.53 24.00 -1.72
C ALA A 76 1.18 22.63 -2.02
N HIS A 77 1.32 21.79 -1.00
CA HIS A 77 1.89 20.45 -1.13
C HIS A 77 0.81 19.41 -0.91
N VAL A 78 0.72 18.49 -1.86
CA VAL A 78 -0.25 17.40 -1.85
C VAL A 78 0.50 16.10 -2.04
N ALA A 79 0.34 15.14 -1.13
CA ALA A 79 0.92 13.81 -1.29
C ALA A 79 -0.10 12.71 -1.00
N ILE A 80 0.02 11.61 -1.73
CA ILE A 80 -0.69 10.36 -1.45
C ILE A 80 0.34 9.25 -1.32
N GLU A 81 0.26 8.50 -0.22
CA GLU A 81 1.00 7.26 -0.01
C GLU A 81 0.11 6.09 -0.41
N TRP A 82 0.66 5.20 -1.22
CA TRP A 82 0.04 4.01 -1.77
C TRP A 82 0.66 2.77 -1.17
N ILE A 83 -0.14 1.77 -0.85
CA ILE A 83 0.34 0.41 -0.62
C ILE A 83 0.42 -0.26 -1.99
N VAL A 84 1.63 -0.43 -2.52
CA VAL A 84 1.85 -1.01 -3.85
C VAL A 84 2.08 -2.53 -3.80
N ASN A 85 2.53 -3.04 -2.65
CA ASN A 85 2.61 -4.48 -2.38
C ASN A 85 2.36 -4.75 -0.90
N ASP A 86 1.67 -5.84 -0.58
CA ASP A 86 1.34 -6.20 0.80
C ASP A 86 2.43 -7.05 1.46
N SER A 87 3.08 -7.94 0.70
CA SER A 87 4.12 -8.85 1.21
C SER A 87 5.26 -9.06 0.19
N PRO A 88 6.48 -8.55 0.44
CA PRO A 88 6.82 -7.61 1.51
C PRO A 88 6.07 -6.28 1.35
N ARG A 89 5.70 -5.66 2.47
CA ARG A 89 4.97 -4.38 2.47
C ARG A 89 5.81 -3.29 1.80
N ARG A 90 5.30 -2.75 0.70
CA ARG A 90 5.94 -1.69 -0.09
C ARG A 90 4.99 -0.54 -0.27
N TYR A 91 5.55 0.66 -0.18
CA TYR A 91 4.83 1.90 -0.35
C TYR A 91 5.38 2.66 -1.55
N ALA A 92 4.53 3.46 -2.15
CA ALA A 92 4.93 4.49 -3.08
C ALA A 92 4.29 5.80 -2.64
N VAL A 93 4.99 6.93 -2.79
CA VAL A 93 4.40 8.25 -2.62
C VAL A 93 4.34 8.94 -3.97
N THR A 94 3.21 9.56 -4.24
CA THR A 94 3.02 10.53 -5.32
C THR A 94 2.82 11.89 -4.67
N ALA A 95 3.72 12.84 -4.93
CA ALA A 95 3.66 14.18 -4.37
C ALA A 95 3.71 15.24 -5.44
N VAL A 96 2.83 16.23 -5.30
CA VAL A 96 2.71 17.36 -6.21
C VAL A 96 2.71 18.65 -5.41
N THR A 97 3.66 19.53 -5.73
CA THR A 97 3.73 20.88 -5.18
C THR A 97 3.18 21.85 -6.21
N LEU A 98 2.06 22.51 -5.91
CA LEU A 98 1.40 23.51 -6.74
C LEU A 98 1.83 24.92 -6.35
N PHE A 99 2.09 25.78 -7.32
CA PHE A 99 2.44 27.18 -7.08
C PHE A 99 2.08 28.04 -8.30
N ILE A 100 2.02 29.36 -8.11
CA ILE A 100 1.88 30.31 -9.22
C ILE A 100 3.27 30.72 -9.73
N GLU A 101 3.45 30.68 -11.04
CA GLU A 101 4.62 31.18 -11.73
C GLU A 101 4.18 31.87 -13.03
N ASN A 102 4.63 33.10 -13.27
CA ASN A 102 4.23 33.90 -14.43
C ASN A 102 2.70 34.00 -14.60
N ASN A 103 1.96 34.16 -13.49
CA ASN A 103 0.50 34.25 -13.45
C ASN A 103 -0.25 32.98 -13.93
N ALA A 104 0.45 31.84 -13.99
CA ALA A 104 -0.10 30.54 -14.32
C ALA A 104 0.20 29.52 -13.20
N VAL A 105 -0.64 28.50 -13.08
CA VAL A 105 -0.38 27.39 -12.15
C VAL A 105 0.72 26.52 -12.74
N ASN A 106 1.75 26.25 -11.93
CA ASN A 106 2.82 25.33 -12.25
C ASN A 106 2.97 24.29 -11.11
N SER A 107 3.66 23.19 -11.40
CA SER A 107 3.81 22.09 -10.45
C SER A 107 5.14 21.34 -10.54
N TYR A 108 5.67 21.02 -9.36
CA TYR A 108 6.69 19.97 -9.22
C TYR A 108 6.01 18.64 -8.95
N LYS A 109 6.45 17.60 -9.65
CA LYS A 109 5.89 16.25 -9.59
C LYS A 109 6.99 15.31 -9.11
N TYR A 110 6.70 14.57 -8.05
CA TYR A 110 7.66 13.70 -7.38
C TYR A 110 7.02 12.35 -7.12
N ALA A 111 7.77 11.29 -7.39
CA ALA A 111 7.39 9.93 -7.10
C ALA A 111 8.53 9.21 -6.38
N TYR A 112 8.21 8.42 -5.37
CA TYR A 112 9.22 7.64 -4.65
C TYR A 112 8.66 6.34 -4.10
N GLU A 113 9.34 5.23 -4.42
CA GLU A 113 9.01 3.91 -3.88
C GLU A 113 9.95 3.52 -2.73
N TYR A 114 9.38 3.01 -1.65
CA TYR A 114 10.10 2.67 -0.42
C TYR A 114 9.49 1.48 0.34
N GLY A 115 10.27 0.93 1.29
CA GLY A 115 9.83 -0.14 2.18
C GLY A 115 9.14 0.41 3.45
N GLY A 116 8.53 -0.46 4.26
CA GLY A 116 7.74 -0.01 5.42
C GLY A 116 8.47 0.78 6.50
N GLU A 117 9.79 0.63 6.64
CA GLU A 117 10.60 1.33 7.65
C GLU A 117 11.43 2.49 7.08
N ASP A 118 11.07 3.00 5.90
CA ASP A 118 11.85 4.06 5.26
C ASP A 118 11.74 5.40 6.01
N ALA A 119 12.90 6.01 6.26
CA ALA A 119 12.99 7.31 6.93
C ALA A 119 12.42 8.45 6.08
N ASN A 120 12.26 8.27 4.76
CA ASN A 120 11.73 9.27 3.83
C ASN A 120 10.28 8.95 3.41
N ASN A 121 9.52 8.29 4.30
CA ASN A 121 8.09 8.10 4.11
C ASN A 121 7.33 9.45 4.02
N ILE A 122 6.05 9.39 3.66
CA ILE A 122 5.18 10.56 3.46
C ILE A 122 5.16 11.54 4.65
N ASP A 123 5.29 11.06 5.88
CA ASP A 123 5.26 11.89 7.10
C ASP A 123 6.55 12.72 7.24
N ASN A 124 7.67 12.19 6.74
CA ASN A 124 8.99 12.82 6.85
C ASN A 124 9.39 13.66 5.63
N ILE A 125 8.54 13.75 4.60
CA ILE A 125 8.73 14.72 3.52
C ILE A 125 8.68 16.14 4.14
N PRO A 126 9.67 17.01 3.88
CA PRO A 126 9.79 18.30 4.55
C PRO A 126 8.86 19.36 3.93
N PHE A 127 7.55 19.10 3.94
CA PHE A 127 6.53 20.10 3.56
C PHE A 127 6.40 21.22 4.59
N VAL A 128 6.90 21.01 5.80
CA VAL A 128 6.97 22.00 6.86
C VAL A 128 8.43 22.21 7.26
N CYS A 129 8.82 23.47 7.39
CA CYS A 129 10.13 23.89 7.86
C CYS A 129 10.01 24.60 9.20
N GLN A 130 11.00 24.42 10.05
CA GLN A 130 11.11 25.15 11.31
C GLN A 130 11.94 26.42 11.10
N ASN A 131 11.39 27.57 11.48
CA ASN A 131 12.13 28.83 11.49
C ASN A 131 13.12 28.88 12.66
N SER A 132 14.04 29.85 12.62
CA SER A 132 14.99 30.15 13.71
C SER A 132 14.29 30.33 15.07
N ASP A 133 13.08 30.89 15.06
CA ASP A 133 12.25 31.13 16.25
C ASP A 133 11.45 29.90 16.70
N ARG A 134 11.78 28.71 16.17
CA ARG A 134 11.09 27.42 16.39
C ARG A 134 9.64 27.34 15.90
N THR A 135 9.10 28.39 15.31
CA THR A 135 7.77 28.36 14.67
C THR A 135 7.79 27.51 13.40
N LEU A 136 6.74 26.73 13.17
CA LEU A 136 6.57 25.95 11.94
C LEU A 136 5.96 26.81 10.83
N ARG A 137 6.50 26.68 9.62
CA ARG A 137 5.93 27.26 8.40
C ARG A 137 5.93 26.24 7.26
N PRO A 138 5.07 26.40 6.26
CA PRO A 138 5.19 25.64 5.03
C PRO A 138 6.56 25.83 4.37
N ALA A 139 7.05 24.78 3.74
CA ALA A 139 8.20 24.83 2.86
C ALA A 139 7.89 25.70 1.64
N SER A 140 8.90 26.44 1.17
CA SER A 140 8.80 27.17 -0.09
C SER A 140 8.93 26.23 -1.28
N LYS A 141 8.55 26.71 -2.48
CA LYS A 141 8.77 25.95 -3.72
C LYS A 141 10.25 25.60 -3.94
N GLY A 142 11.17 26.47 -3.54
CA GLY A 142 12.62 26.23 -3.69
C GLY A 142 13.13 25.15 -2.74
N GLU A 143 12.77 25.23 -1.46
CA GLU A 143 13.21 24.25 -0.45
C GLU A 143 12.73 22.83 -0.78
N ILE A 144 11.48 22.68 -1.23
CA ILE A 144 10.97 21.36 -1.60
C ILE A 144 11.56 20.86 -2.92
N LEU A 145 11.88 21.76 -3.85
CA LEU A 145 12.57 21.40 -5.09
C LEU A 145 13.96 20.83 -4.79
N ASP A 146 14.72 21.50 -3.92
CA ASP A 146 16.04 21.04 -3.49
C ASP A 146 15.97 19.65 -2.84
N TYR A 147 14.94 19.43 -1.99
CA TYR A 147 14.69 18.11 -1.41
C TYR A 147 14.42 17.04 -2.47
N TYR A 148 13.49 17.30 -3.40
CA TYR A 148 13.16 16.33 -4.46
C TYR A 148 14.37 16.01 -5.35
N GLN A 149 15.16 17.01 -5.72
CA GLN A 149 16.39 16.82 -6.50
C GLN A 149 17.43 16.00 -5.75
N LYS A 150 17.63 16.28 -4.46
CA LYS A 150 18.53 15.51 -3.58
C LYS A 150 18.06 14.06 -3.48
N MET A 151 16.76 13.82 -3.30
CA MET A 151 16.19 12.48 -3.26
C MET A 151 16.39 11.73 -4.58
N ALA A 152 16.07 12.36 -5.71
CA ALA A 152 16.24 11.75 -7.03
C ALA A 152 17.70 11.41 -7.38
N LYS A 153 18.66 12.15 -6.80
CA LYS A 153 20.09 11.88 -6.94
C LYS A 153 20.57 10.73 -6.05
N ASN A 154 20.05 10.64 -4.82
CA ASN A 154 20.53 9.70 -3.82
C ASN A 154 19.81 8.34 -3.88
N PHE A 155 18.57 8.31 -4.35
CA PHE A 155 17.73 7.12 -4.40
C PHE A 155 17.25 6.85 -5.82
N MET A 156 17.60 5.68 -6.36
CA MET A 156 17.20 5.29 -7.72
C MET A 156 15.67 5.18 -7.89
N SER A 157 14.95 4.90 -6.82
CA SER A 157 13.48 4.82 -6.79
C SER A 157 12.79 6.18 -6.67
N ALA A 158 13.53 7.26 -6.40
CA ALA A 158 12.98 8.62 -6.36
C ALA A 158 13.11 9.28 -7.74
N LYS A 159 12.04 9.89 -8.22
CA LYS A 159 11.97 10.51 -9.55
C LYS A 159 11.24 11.85 -9.50
N MET A 160 11.76 12.78 -10.29
CA MET A 160 11.11 14.03 -10.65
C MET A 160 10.77 14.01 -12.13
N PHE A 161 9.78 14.81 -12.51
CA PHE A 161 9.27 14.85 -13.89
C PHE A 161 9.10 16.29 -14.33
N ASP A 162 9.61 16.58 -15.53
CA ASP A 162 9.42 17.88 -16.15
C ASP A 162 7.99 18.00 -16.69
N THR A 163 7.51 16.95 -17.36
CA THR A 163 6.17 16.93 -17.97
C THR A 163 5.17 16.09 -17.19
N ILE A 164 3.88 16.46 -17.28
CA ILE A 164 2.77 15.66 -16.71
C ILE A 164 2.66 14.31 -17.43
N LYS A 165 2.96 14.26 -18.73
CA LYS A 165 2.90 13.02 -19.52
C LYS A 165 3.91 11.97 -19.04
N GLU A 166 5.15 12.38 -18.76
CA GLU A 166 6.16 11.48 -18.20
C GLU A 166 5.80 11.00 -16.80
N TYR A 167 5.24 11.91 -15.99
CA TYR A 167 4.75 11.57 -14.66
C TYR A 167 3.67 10.49 -14.71
N HIS A 168 2.64 10.67 -15.54
CA HIS A 168 1.57 9.68 -15.71
C HIS A 168 2.10 8.35 -16.23
N ALA A 169 2.98 8.37 -17.23
CA ALA A 169 3.59 7.15 -17.75
C ALA A 169 4.34 6.38 -16.65
N TYR A 170 5.09 7.09 -15.81
CA TYR A 170 5.85 6.49 -14.72
C TYR A 170 4.96 5.88 -13.64
N ILE A 171 3.97 6.61 -13.13
CA ILE A 171 3.09 6.10 -12.05
C ILE A 171 2.19 4.95 -12.55
N GLU A 172 1.82 4.95 -13.84
CA GLU A 172 1.08 3.86 -14.44
C GLU A 172 1.96 2.60 -14.59
N GLU A 173 3.19 2.77 -15.07
CA GLU A 173 4.12 1.64 -15.27
C GLU A 173 4.58 1.04 -13.94
N ASN A 174 4.96 1.87 -12.97
CA ASN A 174 5.62 1.41 -11.74
C ASN A 174 4.61 1.13 -10.62
N PHE A 175 3.60 1.98 -10.45
CA PHE A 175 2.65 1.88 -9.32
C PHE A 175 1.29 1.32 -9.72
N LYS A 176 1.03 1.15 -11.03
CA LYS A 176 -0.27 0.74 -11.59
C LYS A 176 -1.39 1.73 -11.24
N ILE A 177 -1.04 3.02 -11.13
CA ILE A 177 -1.98 4.12 -10.93
C ILE A 177 -2.33 4.70 -12.29
N ILE A 178 -3.60 4.62 -12.70
CA ILE A 178 -4.03 4.97 -14.06
C ILE A 178 -4.72 6.34 -14.04
N GLU A 179 -4.19 7.32 -14.76
CA GLU A 179 -4.75 8.67 -14.88
C GLU A 179 -6.27 8.67 -15.17
N SER A 180 -6.70 7.90 -16.16
CA SER A 180 -8.11 7.89 -16.59
C SER A 180 -9.08 7.42 -15.49
N GLU A 181 -8.66 6.53 -14.59
CA GLU A 181 -9.48 6.12 -13.45
C GLU A 181 -9.67 7.28 -12.47
N TRP A 182 -8.61 8.06 -12.24
CA TRP A 182 -8.64 9.24 -11.37
C TRP A 182 -9.41 10.41 -11.98
N GLN A 183 -9.35 10.58 -13.30
CA GLN A 183 -10.20 11.55 -14.00
C GLN A 183 -11.68 11.19 -13.84
N ASN A 184 -12.03 9.90 -13.94
CA ASN A 184 -13.41 9.43 -13.74
C ASN A 184 -13.88 9.68 -12.30
N ILE A 185 -13.03 9.44 -11.29
CA ILE A 185 -13.33 9.78 -9.89
C ILE A 185 -13.67 11.28 -9.77
N GLY A 186 -12.91 12.14 -10.43
CA GLY A 186 -13.19 13.58 -10.44
C GLY A 186 -14.55 13.93 -11.06
N ILE A 187 -14.89 13.33 -12.21
CA ILE A 187 -16.16 13.55 -12.92
C ILE A 187 -17.34 13.11 -12.04
N VAL A 188 -17.28 11.89 -11.48
CA VAL A 188 -18.34 11.34 -10.62
C VAL A 188 -18.58 12.24 -9.40
N ASN A 189 -17.51 12.77 -8.81
CA ASN A 189 -17.61 13.65 -7.63
C ASN A 189 -18.00 15.09 -7.98
N SER A 190 -17.77 15.56 -9.21
CA SER A 190 -18.22 16.88 -9.66
C SER A 190 -19.73 16.97 -9.88
N ALA A 191 -20.41 15.85 -10.09
CA ALA A 191 -21.86 15.80 -10.31
C ALA A 191 -22.70 16.00 -9.02
N GLU A 192 -22.08 16.47 -7.94
CA GLU A 192 -22.72 16.86 -6.66
C GLU A 192 -23.70 15.82 -6.10
N GLY A 193 -23.24 14.56 -6.05
CA GLY A 193 -23.82 13.55 -5.17
C GLY A 193 -24.81 12.60 -5.83
N ASP A 194 -24.46 12.01 -6.97
CA ASP A 194 -25.25 10.91 -7.48
C ASP A 194 -24.38 9.88 -8.23
N VAL A 195 -23.54 9.21 -7.44
CA VAL A 195 -22.85 7.97 -7.84
C VAL A 195 -23.89 6.99 -8.37
N ASP A 196 -25.08 6.96 -7.77
CA ASP A 196 -26.21 6.14 -8.21
C ASP A 196 -26.69 6.54 -9.60
N LYS A 197 -26.88 7.83 -9.93
CA LYS A 197 -27.15 8.26 -11.33
C LYS A 197 -26.02 7.90 -12.29
N TYR A 198 -24.76 8.04 -11.87
CA TYR A 198 -23.64 7.69 -12.74
C TYR A 198 -23.64 6.18 -13.06
N PHE A 199 -23.99 5.33 -12.10
CA PHE A 199 -24.11 3.89 -12.32
C PHE A 199 -25.53 3.44 -12.69
N ASP A 200 -26.47 4.38 -12.85
CA ASP A 200 -27.83 4.05 -13.23
C ASP A 200 -27.85 3.42 -14.63
N GLY A 201 -28.53 2.29 -14.73
CA GLY A 201 -28.54 1.42 -15.92
C GLY A 201 -27.36 0.45 -16.07
N CYS A 202 -26.33 0.47 -15.22
CA CYS A 202 -25.23 -0.52 -15.23
C CYS A 202 -25.62 -1.79 -14.46
N LYS A 203 -26.48 -2.64 -15.04
CA LYS A 203 -26.96 -3.88 -14.40
C LYS A 203 -26.00 -5.06 -14.56
N THR A 204 -25.02 -4.95 -15.44
CA THR A 204 -24.05 -6.01 -15.76
C THR A 204 -22.63 -5.46 -15.77
N THR A 205 -21.65 -6.32 -15.48
CA THR A 205 -20.22 -5.97 -15.53
C THR A 205 -19.82 -5.38 -16.89
N THR A 206 -20.40 -5.88 -17.99
CA THR A 206 -20.14 -5.35 -19.33
C THR A 206 -20.67 -3.94 -19.52
N GLN A 207 -21.85 -3.61 -18.99
CA GLN A 207 -22.41 -2.25 -19.06
C GLN A 207 -21.62 -1.27 -18.19
N LEU A 208 -21.18 -1.70 -17.01
CA LEU A 208 -20.28 -0.93 -16.15
C LEU A 208 -18.95 -0.67 -16.86
N LEU A 209 -18.34 -1.72 -17.42
CA LEU A 209 -17.08 -1.63 -18.16
C LEU A 209 -17.22 -0.69 -19.37
N ASN A 210 -18.29 -0.81 -20.13
CA ASN A 210 -18.56 0.07 -21.28
C ASN A 210 -18.75 1.52 -20.85
N LYS A 211 -19.46 1.80 -19.75
CA LYS A 211 -19.68 3.17 -19.26
C LYS A 211 -18.40 3.81 -18.70
N LEU A 212 -17.46 3.00 -18.22
CA LEU A 212 -16.14 3.46 -17.78
C LEU A 212 -15.13 3.60 -18.94
N LEU A 213 -15.21 2.72 -19.95
CA LEU A 213 -14.28 2.68 -21.08
C LEU A 213 -14.66 3.65 -22.20
N ILE A 214 -15.94 3.74 -22.58
CA ILE A 214 -16.39 4.52 -23.75
C ILE A 214 -16.05 6.02 -23.62
N PRO A 215 -16.27 6.69 -22.48
CA PRO A 215 -15.91 8.12 -22.36
C PRO A 215 -14.41 8.39 -22.45
N VAL A 216 -13.59 7.46 -21.94
CA VAL A 216 -12.12 7.53 -22.04
C VAL A 216 -11.69 7.34 -23.49
N VAL A 217 -12.37 6.44 -24.21
CA VAL A 217 -12.18 6.17 -25.64
C VAL A 217 -12.58 7.36 -26.51
N GLU A 218 -13.73 7.99 -26.25
CA GLU A 218 -14.21 9.16 -27.00
C GLU A 218 -13.25 10.34 -26.86
N LYS A 219 -12.77 10.63 -25.64
CA LYS A 219 -11.75 11.67 -25.40
C LYS A 219 -10.41 11.37 -26.07
N ALA A 220 -10.00 10.10 -26.12
CA ALA A 220 -8.77 9.70 -26.81
C ALA A 220 -8.87 9.88 -28.33
N ILE A 221 -10.06 9.66 -28.92
CA ILE A 221 -10.34 9.85 -30.34
C ILE A 221 -10.33 11.34 -30.71
N GLU A 222 -10.82 12.22 -29.84
CA GLU A 222 -10.84 13.67 -30.06
C GLU A 222 -9.44 14.34 -29.97
N GLY A 223 -8.48 13.70 -29.27
CA GLY A 223 -7.18 14.30 -28.95
C GLY A 223 -6.03 14.08 -29.94
N ALA A 224 -5.83 12.87 -30.49
CA ALA A 224 -4.75 12.59 -31.46
C ALA A 224 -4.81 11.18 -32.10
N TYR A 225 -4.71 11.13 -33.43
CA TYR A 225 -4.36 10.01 -34.34
C TYR A 225 -4.93 8.60 -34.05
N GLN A 226 -5.82 8.13 -34.94
CA GLN A 226 -6.44 6.78 -35.00
C GLN A 226 -5.52 5.55 -34.78
N ASN A 227 -4.19 5.70 -34.91
CA ASN A 227 -3.22 4.62 -34.69
C ASN A 227 -2.89 4.35 -33.20
N ASP A 228 -3.19 5.28 -32.29
CA ASP A 228 -2.96 5.11 -30.84
C ASP A 228 -4.18 4.53 -30.11
N PHE A 229 -5.34 4.50 -30.79
CA PHE A 229 -6.61 3.94 -30.31
C PHE A 229 -6.50 2.45 -30.00
N ALA A 230 -6.01 1.65 -30.95
CA ALA A 230 -5.92 0.20 -30.79
C ALA A 230 -5.00 -0.16 -29.61
N LYS A 231 -3.88 0.57 -29.47
CA LYS A 231 -2.92 0.37 -28.38
C LYS A 231 -3.47 0.77 -27.03
N THR A 232 -4.13 1.92 -26.92
CA THR A 232 -4.72 2.39 -25.65
C THR A 232 -5.87 1.47 -25.22
N PHE A 233 -6.71 1.05 -26.16
CA PHE A 233 -7.80 0.11 -25.92
C PHE A 233 -7.29 -1.28 -25.53
N GLU A 234 -6.29 -1.83 -26.24
CA GLU A 234 -5.66 -3.10 -25.87
C GLU A 234 -4.98 -3.02 -24.51
N LYS A 235 -4.26 -1.92 -24.22
CA LYS A 235 -3.61 -1.71 -22.93
C LYS A 235 -4.66 -1.70 -21.81
N GLN A 236 -5.73 -0.92 -21.93
CA GLN A 236 -6.80 -0.89 -20.92
C GLN A 236 -7.53 -2.23 -20.80
N ARG A 237 -7.85 -2.90 -21.90
CA ARG A 237 -8.50 -4.22 -21.88
C ARG A 237 -7.61 -5.27 -21.22
N GLU A 238 -6.32 -5.28 -21.53
CA GLU A 238 -5.32 -6.14 -20.89
C GLU A 238 -5.19 -5.81 -19.41
N HIS A 239 -5.24 -4.54 -19.02
CA HIS A 239 -5.27 -4.15 -17.61
C HIS A 239 -6.52 -4.65 -16.90
N PHE A 240 -7.72 -4.48 -17.45
CA PHE A 240 -8.95 -5.02 -16.86
C PHE A 240 -8.95 -6.54 -16.79
N LYS A 241 -8.43 -7.21 -17.82
CA LYS A 241 -8.29 -8.67 -17.84
C LYS A 241 -7.27 -9.15 -16.81
N LYS A 242 -6.11 -8.53 -16.74
CA LYS A 242 -5.10 -8.80 -15.70
C LYS A 242 -5.65 -8.49 -14.32
N ASN A 243 -6.42 -7.43 -14.15
CA ASN A 243 -7.02 -7.06 -12.87
C ASN A 243 -8.07 -8.08 -12.44
N LYS A 244 -8.94 -8.53 -13.36
CA LYS A 244 -9.87 -9.63 -13.11
C LYS A 244 -9.14 -10.93 -12.77
N ILE A 245 -8.13 -11.31 -13.54
CA ILE A 245 -7.31 -12.50 -13.26
C ILE A 245 -6.58 -12.34 -11.92
N LEU A 246 -6.07 -11.16 -11.57
CA LEU A 246 -5.43 -10.90 -10.28
C LEU A 246 -6.44 -10.96 -9.14
N LEU A 247 -7.66 -10.48 -9.33
CA LEU A 247 -8.74 -10.61 -8.34
C LEU A 247 -9.16 -12.07 -8.16
N GLU A 248 -9.34 -12.81 -9.26
CA GLU A 248 -9.62 -14.25 -9.24
C GLU A 248 -8.46 -15.04 -8.60
N GLN A 249 -7.21 -14.68 -8.90
CA GLN A 249 -6.02 -15.29 -8.28
C GLN A 249 -5.86 -14.92 -6.80
N ILE A 250 -6.24 -13.71 -6.40
CA ILE A 250 -6.27 -13.31 -4.98
C ILE A 250 -7.35 -14.09 -4.24
N GLU A 251 -8.51 -14.29 -4.85
CA GLU A 251 -9.61 -15.08 -4.30
C GLU A 251 -9.24 -16.57 -4.21
N GLU A 252 -8.67 -17.15 -5.27
CA GLU A 252 -8.11 -18.51 -5.26
C GLU A 252 -6.95 -18.65 -4.26
N SER A 253 -6.10 -17.63 -4.13
CA SER A 253 -4.99 -17.61 -3.15
C SER A 253 -5.49 -17.50 -1.71
N GLN A 254 -6.59 -16.77 -1.48
CA GLN A 254 -7.27 -16.73 -0.19
C GLN A 254 -7.90 -18.07 0.16
N GLU A 255 -8.60 -18.73 -0.79
CA GLU A 255 -9.12 -20.08 -0.60
C GLU A 255 -7.99 -21.10 -0.36
N THR A 256 -6.90 -21.00 -1.12
CA THR A 256 -5.71 -21.83 -0.97
C THR A 256 -5.03 -21.60 0.37
N ARG A 257 -4.98 -20.36 0.89
CA ARG A 257 -4.51 -20.05 2.25
C ARG A 257 -5.36 -20.71 3.32
N VAL A 258 -6.69 -20.69 3.17
CA VAL A 258 -7.59 -21.38 4.10
C VAL A 258 -7.35 -22.91 4.07
N GLN A 259 -7.11 -23.48 2.89
CA GLN A 259 -6.79 -24.91 2.77
C GLN A 259 -5.40 -25.24 3.32
N LEU A 260 -4.39 -24.41 3.06
CA LEU A 260 -3.05 -24.55 3.61
C LEU A 260 -3.05 -24.45 5.13
N GLN A 261 -3.84 -23.53 5.71
CA GLN A 261 -3.97 -23.42 7.16
C GLN A 261 -4.54 -24.70 7.77
N LYS A 262 -5.59 -25.27 7.16
CA LYS A 262 -6.11 -26.59 7.58
C LYS A 262 -5.06 -27.69 7.47
N TYR A 263 -4.21 -27.66 6.45
CA TYR A 263 -3.14 -28.63 6.26
C TYR A 263 -2.04 -28.48 7.32
N ILE A 264 -1.65 -27.24 7.64
CA ILE A 264 -0.69 -26.90 8.68
C ILE A 264 -1.21 -27.36 10.05
N ASP A 265 -2.47 -27.09 10.38
CA ASP A 265 -3.08 -27.51 11.66
C ASP A 265 -3.11 -29.05 11.82
N VAL A 266 -3.30 -29.79 10.72
CA VAL A 266 -3.26 -31.25 10.71
C VAL A 266 -1.83 -31.77 10.88
N TYR A 267 -0.86 -31.16 10.19
CA TYR A 267 0.55 -31.51 10.33
C TYR A 267 1.10 -31.19 11.71
N GLU A 268 0.65 -30.11 12.35
CA GLU A 268 1.03 -29.74 13.70
C GLU A 268 0.53 -30.76 14.73
N LYS A 269 -0.71 -31.26 14.57
CA LYS A 269 -1.26 -32.37 15.36
C LYS A 269 -0.51 -33.68 15.15
N LEU A 270 -0.11 -33.98 13.92
CA LEU A 270 0.70 -35.17 13.61
C LEU A 270 2.08 -35.07 14.27
N ASN A 271 2.72 -33.90 14.19
CA ASN A 271 4.03 -33.66 14.80
C ASN A 271 3.98 -33.76 16.34
N GLN A 272 2.91 -33.25 16.97
CA GLN A 272 2.68 -33.46 18.41
C GLN A 272 2.52 -34.95 18.74
N LYS A 273 1.80 -35.72 17.92
CA LYS A 273 1.65 -37.17 18.13
C LYS A 273 2.95 -37.94 17.92
N GLU A 274 3.80 -37.53 16.99
CA GLU A 274 5.14 -38.09 16.83
C GLU A 274 6.04 -37.74 18.02
N ALA A 275 5.93 -36.53 18.57
CA ALA A 275 6.64 -36.14 19.79
C ALA A 275 6.20 -36.99 21.00
N ASP A 276 4.89 -37.12 21.24
CA ASP A 276 4.32 -37.99 22.28
C ASP A 276 4.83 -39.45 22.13
N TYR A 277 4.84 -39.97 20.90
CA TYR A 277 5.30 -41.33 20.61
C TYR A 277 6.80 -41.50 20.88
N ASN A 278 7.62 -40.54 20.48
CA ASN A 278 9.06 -40.60 20.71
C ASN A 278 9.39 -40.50 22.21
N GLU A 279 8.69 -39.66 22.97
CA GLU A 279 8.83 -39.56 24.42
C GLU A 279 8.47 -40.87 25.11
N ALA A 280 7.32 -41.47 24.78
CA ALA A 280 6.93 -42.78 25.30
C ALA A 280 7.92 -43.90 24.92
N ARG A 281 8.48 -43.84 23.71
CA ARG A 281 9.50 -44.79 23.25
C ARG A 281 10.81 -44.64 24.02
N ASP A 282 11.22 -43.41 24.30
CA ASP A 282 12.45 -43.13 25.03
C ASP A 282 12.32 -43.47 26.52
N GLU A 283 11.15 -43.25 27.12
CA GLU A 283 10.81 -43.76 28.46
C GLU A 283 10.88 -45.29 28.51
N ALA A 284 10.30 -45.99 27.53
CA ALA A 284 10.35 -47.45 27.46
C ALA A 284 11.79 -47.98 27.34
N LYS A 285 12.64 -47.31 26.54
CA LYS A 285 14.07 -47.64 26.46
C LYS A 285 14.80 -47.41 27.78
N ALA A 286 14.52 -46.30 28.47
CA ALA A 286 15.11 -46.00 29.76
C ALA A 286 14.75 -47.04 30.82
N LEU A 287 13.47 -47.45 30.89
CA LEU A 287 12.99 -48.52 31.75
C LEU A 287 13.67 -49.87 31.42
N PHE A 288 13.78 -50.21 30.13
CA PHE A 288 14.46 -51.44 29.70
C PHE A 288 15.92 -51.48 30.15
N HIS A 289 16.67 -50.39 29.95
CA HIS A 289 18.06 -50.30 30.40
C HIS A 289 18.18 -50.35 31.93
N PHE A 290 17.26 -49.71 32.66
CA PHE A 290 17.23 -49.77 34.11
C PHE A 290 17.02 -51.20 34.62
N VAL A 291 16.09 -51.95 34.03
CA VAL A 291 15.82 -53.35 34.38
C VAL A 291 17.01 -54.24 34.05
N GLN A 292 17.67 -54.07 32.89
CA GLN A 292 18.90 -54.80 32.57
C GLN A 292 20.01 -54.56 33.60
N ASN A 293 20.27 -53.30 33.96
CA ASN A 293 21.30 -52.96 34.94
C ASN A 293 20.99 -53.57 36.33
N LYS A 294 19.72 -53.57 36.75
CA LYS A 294 19.28 -54.21 37.99
C LYS A 294 19.47 -55.73 37.98
N LEU A 295 19.17 -56.38 36.85
CA LEU A 295 19.36 -57.82 36.67
C LEU A 295 20.85 -58.19 36.73
N GLU A 296 21.71 -57.47 36.01
CA GLU A 296 23.16 -57.70 36.07
C GLU A 296 23.73 -57.51 37.48
N GLY A 297 23.29 -56.45 38.18
CA GLY A 297 23.68 -56.22 39.57
C GLY A 297 23.25 -57.36 40.51
N SER A 298 22.03 -57.87 40.32
CA SER A 298 21.49 -58.99 41.11
C SER A 298 22.21 -60.30 40.82
N GLN A 299 22.55 -60.56 39.55
CA GLN A 299 23.35 -61.74 39.16
C GLN A 299 24.75 -61.67 39.76
N LYS A 300 25.42 -60.52 39.73
CA LYS A 300 26.72 -60.34 40.38
C LYS A 300 26.66 -60.57 41.88
N GLN A 301 25.59 -60.11 42.54
CA GLN A 301 25.38 -60.39 43.97
C GLN A 301 25.12 -61.88 44.25
N LEU A 302 24.35 -62.57 43.41
CA LEU A 302 24.14 -64.01 43.52
C LEU A 302 25.45 -64.79 43.40
N VAL A 303 26.27 -64.48 42.40
CA VAL A 303 27.60 -65.09 42.25
C VAL A 303 28.48 -64.84 43.48
N PHE A 304 28.48 -63.61 44.01
CA PHE A 304 29.20 -63.30 45.25
C PHE A 304 28.69 -64.08 46.47
N PHE A 305 27.38 -64.28 46.58
CA PHE A 305 26.80 -65.09 47.66
C PHE A 305 27.12 -66.59 47.48
N ASP A 306 27.12 -67.10 46.25
CA ASP A 306 27.53 -68.48 45.94
C ASP A 306 29.01 -68.73 46.26
N GLU A 307 29.90 -67.78 45.94
CA GLU A 307 31.32 -67.85 46.30
C GLU A 307 31.53 -67.81 47.81
N LYS A 308 30.78 -66.98 48.54
CA LYS A 308 30.79 -66.96 50.01
C LYS A 308 30.26 -68.26 50.61
N LEU A 309 29.21 -68.84 50.05
CA LEU A 309 28.66 -70.13 50.46
C LEU A 309 29.72 -71.23 50.30
N ARG A 310 30.38 -71.32 49.14
CA ARG A 310 31.47 -72.29 48.90
C ARG A 310 32.62 -72.12 49.90
N ALA A 311 33.04 -70.89 50.16
CA ALA A 311 34.13 -70.63 51.11
C ALA A 311 33.79 -71.08 52.54
N ILE A 312 32.52 -71.00 52.94
CA ILE A 312 32.03 -71.48 54.25
C ILE A 312 31.90 -73.00 54.27
N GLU A 313 31.47 -73.63 53.17
CA GLU A 313 31.40 -75.09 53.04
C GLU A 313 32.78 -75.76 53.04
N GLU A 314 33.82 -75.11 52.51
CA GLU A 314 35.20 -75.60 52.52
C GLU A 314 35.91 -75.46 53.89
N THR A 315 35.32 -74.75 54.85
CA THR A 315 35.88 -74.56 56.21
C THR A 315 35.23 -75.44 57.29
N ASN A 316 34.30 -76.32 56.94
CA ASN A 316 33.72 -77.37 57.80
C ASN A 316 34.13 -78.77 57.32
#